data_AF-A0A315U2Y1-F1
#
_entry.id   AF-A0A315U2Y1-F1
#
_cell.length_a   1.000
_cell.length_b   1.000
_cell.length_c   1.000
_cell.angle_alpha   90.00
_cell.angle_beta   90.00
_cell.angle_gamma   90.00
#
_symmetry.space_group_name_H-M   'P 1'
#
loop_
_entity.id
_entity.type
_entity.pdbx_description
1 polymer ?
#
loop_
_entity_poly.entity_id
_entity_poly.type
_entity_poly.pdbx_seq_one_letter_code
_entity_poly.pdbx_strand_id
1 'polypeptide(L)'
;MLTAFERHRHEDIAEAAALEHSRELERETSDLLKARGHRHAAGTHKRVQYWRLASDISRLDFDLKFHGPRATEAHRAQAAALQAQASAHAAEHASTSATEEAVEKQLHLQANSAVEAAFDEQALLSTLTGRTPSNTPVTFNAWVASTHHALVVTTSSGGTAYFEPVWDALGTAIGNAALRLLPGAARYLTLLLYAARLGDGERMGVTVPLAMMTPGADLTQEANRKVGQTLELPLRMNAVPQGTQTEVYLAAADGSSILRDVRVRQAQWDSTQGAYRFTAEGPGGATLLWHPATPPSTLDTEGEFGSVIPGATIVEDLQKHLPGNIIVPPQPDIRTFPELPDLQIDDYVIIFPADSGLAPIYVMLRSPRYLPGVASGNGAVTPDRVLDAATTAAGAPIPARIAEKLRGRRFSRFDKLKEAIWREIAADEVLRHHILPQSIDDMMHGKAPYAPKTHWVGKRAKLEIHHKIEISKGGAVYDFDNLVFMTPRVHIEHHKENN
;
A
#
# COMPACT_ATOMS: atom_id res chain seq x y z
N MET A 1 21.17 -13.52 12.83
CA MET A 1 20.17 -12.58 12.28
C MET A 1 18.77 -12.78 12.84
N LEU A 2 18.26 -14.01 13.04
CA LEU A 2 16.86 -14.24 13.45
C LEU A 2 16.56 -14.05 14.95
N THR A 3 17.55 -13.77 15.79
CA THR A 3 17.43 -13.66 17.26
C THR A 3 17.65 -12.24 17.78
N ALA A 4 17.62 -11.20 16.94
CA ALA A 4 18.36 -9.96 17.21
C ALA A 4 17.56 -8.69 17.57
N PHE A 5 16.22 -8.68 17.62
CA PHE A 5 15.44 -7.43 17.80
C PHE A 5 14.90 -7.22 19.23
N GLU A 6 15.62 -7.68 20.26
CA GLU A 6 15.28 -7.36 21.66
C GLU A 6 16.22 -6.30 22.26
N ARG A 7 16.58 -5.24 21.51
CA ARG A 7 17.65 -4.35 21.96
C ARG A 7 17.19 -3.20 22.86
N HIS A 8 15.98 -2.64 22.71
CA HIS A 8 15.66 -1.41 23.47
C HIS A 8 14.25 -1.41 24.07
N ARG A 9 14.10 -2.10 25.20
CA ARG A 9 13.02 -1.81 26.16
C ARG A 9 13.54 -0.78 27.18
N HIS A 10 13.12 0.47 27.01
CA HIS A 10 13.02 1.51 28.06
C HIS A 10 14.28 2.36 28.34
N GLU A 11 14.84 3.03 27.34
CA GLU A 11 15.79 4.12 27.59
C GLU A 11 15.23 5.46 27.07
N ASP A 12 15.47 6.54 27.80
CA ASP A 12 15.31 7.93 27.35
C ASP A 12 16.32 8.19 26.22
N ILE A 13 16.04 7.65 25.03
CA ILE A 13 16.89 7.82 23.86
C ILE A 13 16.67 9.24 23.33
N ALA A 14 17.73 10.03 23.26
CA ALA A 14 17.70 11.34 22.61
C ALA A 14 17.22 11.22 21.16
N GLU A 15 16.45 12.21 20.66
CA GLU A 15 15.83 12.17 19.32
C GLU A 15 16.80 11.77 18.20
N ALA A 16 18.03 12.31 18.22
CA ALA A 16 19.06 12.00 17.22
C ALA A 16 19.46 10.51 17.24
N ALA A 17 19.63 9.93 18.43
CA ALA A 17 19.93 8.50 18.59
C ALA A 17 18.74 7.62 18.21
N ALA A 18 17.51 8.06 18.49
CA ALA A 18 16.30 7.35 18.07
C ALA A 18 16.15 7.32 16.54
N LEU A 19 16.53 8.41 15.86
CA LEU A 19 16.53 8.48 14.40
C LEU A 19 17.61 7.59 13.78
N GLU A 20 18.82 7.57 14.35
CA GLU A 20 19.89 6.68 13.91
C GLU A 20 19.51 5.22 14.07
N HIS A 21 18.96 4.86 15.24
CA HIS A 21 18.46 3.52 15.51
C HIS A 21 17.34 3.13 14.55
N SER A 22 16.40 4.04 14.23
CA SER A 22 15.36 3.75 13.24
C SER A 22 15.95 3.40 11.87
N ARG A 23 17.04 4.05 11.46
CA ARG A 23 17.72 3.75 10.18
C ARG A 23 18.45 2.41 10.22
N GLU A 24 19.07 2.07 11.35
CA GLU A 24 19.73 0.77 11.53
C GLU A 24 18.72 -0.37 11.50
N LEU A 25 17.61 -0.23 12.25
CA LEU A 25 16.51 -1.18 12.29
C LEU A 25 15.89 -1.40 10.90
N GLU A 26 15.71 -0.32 10.13
CA GLU A 26 15.28 -0.40 8.72
C GLU A 26 16.25 -1.22 7.86
N ARG A 27 17.56 -1.03 8.05
CA ARG A 27 18.58 -1.78 7.31
C ARG A 27 18.57 -3.26 7.66
N GLU A 28 18.60 -3.59 8.94
CA GLU A 28 18.58 -4.97 9.42
C GLU A 28 17.30 -5.71 8.98
N THR A 29 16.15 -5.03 9.02
CA THR A 29 14.87 -5.58 8.55
C THR A 29 14.90 -5.84 7.04
N SER A 30 15.43 -4.90 6.24
CA SER A 30 15.63 -5.08 4.80
C SER A 30 16.51 -6.29 4.49
N ASP A 31 17.63 -6.45 5.20
CA ASP A 31 18.55 -7.57 4.99
C ASP A 31 17.94 -8.91 5.39
N LEU A 32 17.15 -8.93 6.48
CA LEU A 32 16.38 -10.09 6.88
C LEU A 32 15.36 -10.51 5.79
N LEU A 33 14.67 -9.53 5.20
CA LEU A 33 13.70 -9.76 4.12
C LEU A 33 14.38 -10.30 2.85
N LYS A 34 15.53 -9.75 2.46
CA LYS A 34 16.35 -10.27 1.36
C LYS A 34 16.75 -11.72 1.61
N ALA A 35 17.30 -12.01 2.77
CA ALA A 35 17.72 -13.37 3.14
C ALA A 35 16.55 -14.36 3.12
N ARG A 36 15.37 -13.95 3.61
CA ARG A 36 14.14 -14.73 3.53
C ARG A 36 13.71 -14.98 2.08
N GLY A 37 13.72 -13.94 1.23
CA GLY A 37 13.38 -14.04 -0.18
C GLY A 37 14.29 -15.01 -0.94
N HIS A 38 15.61 -14.87 -0.76
CA HIS A 38 16.60 -15.78 -1.35
C HIS A 38 16.40 -17.24 -0.91
N ARG A 39 16.13 -17.48 0.38
CA ARG A 39 15.84 -18.84 0.86
C ARG A 39 14.59 -19.45 0.23
N HIS A 40 13.50 -18.69 0.17
CA HIS A 40 12.25 -19.15 -0.45
C HIS A 40 12.44 -19.46 -1.95
N ALA A 41 13.19 -18.61 -2.66
CA ALA A 41 13.53 -18.84 -4.07
C ALA A 41 14.38 -20.10 -4.26
N ALA A 42 15.39 -20.33 -3.40
CA ALA A 42 16.22 -21.53 -3.43
C ALA A 42 15.38 -22.81 -3.15
N GLY A 43 14.49 -22.78 -2.16
CA GLY A 43 13.57 -23.89 -1.87
C GLY A 43 12.62 -24.19 -3.05
N THR A 44 12.08 -23.14 -3.68
CA THR A 44 11.23 -23.28 -4.88
C THR A 44 12.02 -23.86 -6.06
N HIS A 45 13.25 -23.38 -6.28
CA HIS A 45 14.12 -23.87 -7.36
C HIS A 45 14.44 -25.36 -7.17
N LYS A 46 14.82 -25.78 -5.96
CA LYS A 46 15.02 -27.20 -5.61
C LYS A 46 13.78 -28.04 -5.93
N ARG A 47 12.59 -27.59 -5.53
CA ARG A 47 11.32 -28.28 -5.82
C ARG A 47 11.06 -28.42 -7.32
N VAL A 48 11.28 -27.36 -8.10
CA VAL A 48 11.13 -27.40 -9.57
C VAL A 48 12.14 -28.36 -10.20
N GLN A 49 13.39 -28.36 -9.76
CA GLN A 49 14.41 -29.31 -10.20
C GLN A 49 13.99 -30.76 -9.91
N TYR A 50 13.45 -31.03 -8.72
CA TYR A 50 12.92 -32.34 -8.35
C TYR A 50 11.76 -32.77 -9.26
N TRP A 51 10.79 -31.88 -9.51
CA TRP A 51 9.67 -32.17 -10.42
C TRP A 51 10.15 -32.51 -11.84
N ARG A 52 11.19 -31.80 -12.33
CA ARG A 52 11.84 -32.12 -13.60
C ARG A 52 12.49 -33.50 -13.56
N LEU A 53 13.26 -33.81 -12.52
CA LEU A 53 13.92 -35.11 -12.35
C LEU A 53 12.91 -36.27 -12.31
N ALA A 54 11.80 -36.12 -11.60
CA ALA A 54 10.74 -37.13 -11.54
C ALA A 54 10.07 -37.35 -12.91
N SER A 55 9.90 -36.28 -13.70
CA SER A 55 9.43 -36.37 -15.08
C SER A 55 10.44 -37.07 -15.98
N ASP A 56 11.73 -36.78 -15.82
CA ASP A 56 12.81 -37.40 -16.60
C ASP A 56 12.96 -38.89 -16.30
N ILE A 57 12.87 -39.29 -15.02
CA ILE A 57 12.84 -40.71 -14.62
C ILE A 57 11.66 -41.43 -15.29
N SER A 58 10.49 -40.80 -15.28
CA SER A 58 9.28 -41.37 -15.91
C SER A 58 9.44 -41.52 -17.43
N ARG A 59 10.10 -40.56 -18.07
CA ARG A 59 10.40 -40.61 -19.51
C ARG A 59 11.43 -41.69 -19.84
N LEU A 60 12.51 -41.80 -19.06
CA LEU A 60 13.53 -42.84 -19.22
C LEU A 60 12.94 -44.25 -19.03
N ASP A 61 12.07 -44.44 -18.05
CA ASP A 61 11.36 -45.70 -17.82
C ASP A 61 10.44 -46.06 -19.00
N PHE A 62 9.73 -45.08 -19.55
CA PHE A 62 8.96 -45.25 -20.77
C PHE A 62 9.85 -45.65 -21.96
N ASP A 63 10.96 -44.96 -22.20
CA ASP A 63 11.89 -45.26 -23.30
C ASP A 63 12.48 -46.67 -23.17
N LEU A 64 12.89 -47.07 -21.96
CA LEU A 64 13.37 -48.42 -21.67
C LEU A 64 12.31 -49.49 -21.92
N LYS A 65 11.04 -49.23 -21.57
CA LYS A 65 9.93 -50.19 -21.77
C LYS A 65 9.51 -50.31 -23.23
N PHE A 66 9.41 -49.18 -23.96
CA PHE A 66 8.85 -49.15 -25.31
C PHE A 66 9.89 -49.30 -26.42
N HIS A 67 11.06 -48.68 -26.27
CA HIS A 67 12.12 -48.65 -27.28
C HIS A 67 13.31 -49.55 -26.93
N GLY A 68 13.48 -49.90 -25.64
CA GLY A 68 14.53 -50.78 -25.14
C GLY A 68 14.71 -52.11 -25.89
N PRO A 69 13.65 -52.81 -26.34
CA PRO A 69 13.81 -54.07 -27.10
C PRO A 69 14.50 -53.92 -28.46
N ARG A 70 14.49 -52.71 -29.04
CA ARG A 70 15.09 -52.40 -30.35
C ARG A 70 16.40 -51.60 -30.25
N ALA A 71 16.81 -51.21 -29.05
CA ALA A 71 18.00 -50.41 -28.81
C ALA A 71 19.27 -51.27 -28.68
N THR A 72 20.43 -50.69 -29.01
CA THR A 72 21.72 -51.35 -28.81
C THR A 72 22.01 -51.58 -27.32
N GLU A 73 22.85 -52.57 -27.03
CA GLU A 73 23.23 -52.91 -25.65
C GLU A 73 23.92 -51.74 -24.91
N ALA A 74 24.78 -51.00 -25.61
CA ALA A 74 25.40 -49.79 -25.09
C ALA A 74 24.38 -48.69 -24.72
N HIS A 75 23.35 -48.50 -25.55
CA HIS A 75 22.31 -47.51 -25.27
C HIS A 75 21.43 -47.91 -24.08
N ARG A 76 21.11 -49.21 -23.95
CA ARG A 76 20.40 -49.74 -22.77
C ARG A 76 21.20 -49.57 -21.48
N ALA A 77 22.51 -49.84 -21.52
CA ALA A 77 23.39 -49.65 -20.36
C ALA A 77 23.48 -48.17 -19.95
N GLN A 78 23.58 -47.26 -20.92
CA GLN A 78 23.62 -45.82 -20.65
C GLN A 78 22.29 -45.30 -20.07
N ALA A 79 21.14 -45.71 -20.64
CA ALA A 79 19.83 -45.33 -20.13
C ALA A 79 19.58 -45.86 -18.70
N ALA A 80 19.97 -47.11 -18.44
CA ALA A 80 19.87 -47.71 -17.10
C ALA A 80 20.78 -47.00 -16.07
N ALA A 81 22.00 -46.60 -16.47
CA ALA A 81 22.90 -45.84 -15.61
C ALA A 81 22.34 -44.45 -15.27
N LEU A 82 21.77 -43.75 -16.26
CA LEU A 82 21.11 -42.46 -16.06
C LEU A 82 19.87 -42.59 -15.15
N GLN A 83 19.06 -43.64 -15.33
CA GLN A 83 17.92 -43.92 -14.46
C GLN A 83 18.35 -44.22 -13.02
N ALA A 84 19.40 -45.01 -12.82
CA ALA A 84 19.95 -45.30 -11.49
C ALA A 84 20.49 -44.03 -10.81
N GLN A 85 21.24 -43.20 -11.54
CA GLN A 85 21.76 -41.93 -11.03
C GLN A 85 20.61 -40.98 -10.63
N ALA A 86 19.61 -40.82 -11.50
CA ALA A 86 18.43 -39.99 -11.22
C ALA A 86 17.63 -40.52 -10.02
N SER A 87 17.49 -41.84 -9.89
CA SER A 87 16.78 -42.46 -8.75
C SER A 87 17.52 -42.29 -7.43
N ALA A 88 18.85 -42.36 -7.44
CA ALA A 88 19.67 -42.09 -6.26
C ALA A 88 19.52 -40.64 -5.78
N HIS A 89 19.60 -39.67 -6.71
CA HIS A 89 19.34 -38.26 -6.40
C HIS A 89 17.92 -38.02 -5.85
N ALA A 90 16.91 -38.71 -6.39
CA ALA A 90 15.54 -38.62 -5.90
C ALA A 90 15.37 -39.20 -4.48
N ALA A 91 16.05 -40.31 -4.17
CA ALA A 91 16.03 -40.94 -2.85
C ALA A 91 16.73 -40.08 -1.78
N GLU A 92 17.88 -39.48 -2.12
CA GLU A 92 18.58 -38.53 -1.25
C GLU A 92 17.70 -37.33 -0.90
N HIS A 93 17.06 -36.72 -1.91
CA HIS A 93 16.10 -35.65 -1.69
C HIS A 93 14.90 -36.09 -0.83
N ALA A 94 14.31 -37.26 -1.08
CA ALA A 94 13.20 -37.76 -0.28
C ALA A 94 13.57 -38.00 1.19
N SER A 95 14.84 -38.37 1.46
CA SER A 95 15.34 -38.56 2.82
C SER A 95 15.57 -37.26 3.59
N THR A 96 15.79 -36.15 2.88
CA THR A 96 16.10 -34.83 3.46
C THR A 96 14.95 -33.83 3.35
N SER A 97 13.96 -34.05 2.50
CA SER A 97 12.89 -33.08 2.22
C SER A 97 12.06 -32.73 3.46
N ALA A 98 11.68 -33.72 4.28
CA ALA A 98 10.87 -33.48 5.48
C ALA A 98 11.60 -32.64 6.53
N THR A 99 12.92 -32.83 6.69
CA THR A 99 13.74 -32.04 7.62
C THR A 99 14.01 -30.66 7.06
N GLU A 100 14.31 -30.53 5.76
CA GLU A 100 14.47 -29.25 5.08
C GLU A 100 13.18 -28.41 5.15
N GLU A 101 12.00 -28.99 4.90
CA GLU A 101 10.70 -28.32 4.99
C GLU A 101 10.39 -27.85 6.43
N ALA A 102 10.68 -28.69 7.44
CA ALA A 102 10.48 -28.32 8.84
C ALA A 102 11.39 -27.14 9.25
N VAL A 103 12.66 -27.17 8.83
CA VAL A 103 13.62 -26.09 9.07
C VAL A 103 13.20 -24.81 8.33
N GLU A 104 12.77 -24.91 7.07
CA GLU A 104 12.28 -23.77 6.29
C GLU A 104 11.05 -23.14 6.96
N LYS A 105 10.09 -23.96 7.40
CA LYS A 105 8.90 -23.49 8.11
C LYS A 105 9.25 -22.79 9.42
N GLN A 106 10.16 -23.35 10.21
CA GLN A 106 10.62 -22.73 11.46
C GLN A 106 11.32 -21.40 11.21
N LEU A 107 12.24 -21.34 10.24
CA LEU A 107 12.92 -20.11 9.86
C LEU A 107 11.94 -19.05 9.32
N HIS A 108 10.91 -19.47 8.60
CA HIS A 108 9.86 -18.59 8.12
C HIS A 108 9.07 -17.96 9.27
N LEU A 109 8.70 -18.75 10.29
CA LEU A 109 8.02 -18.25 11.49
C LEU A 109 8.91 -17.30 12.29
N GLN A 110 10.18 -17.65 12.50
CA GLN A 110 11.14 -16.77 13.17
C GLN A 110 11.35 -15.46 12.41
N ALA A 111 11.42 -15.51 11.07
CA ALA A 111 11.55 -14.31 10.26
C ALA A 111 10.30 -13.42 10.37
N ASN A 112 9.10 -14.00 10.40
CA ASN A 112 7.88 -13.23 10.60
C ASN A 112 7.86 -12.55 11.98
N SER A 113 8.21 -13.29 13.04
CA SER A 113 8.26 -12.74 14.40
C SER A 113 9.33 -11.63 14.54
N ALA A 114 10.49 -11.80 13.93
CA ALA A 114 11.54 -10.79 13.93
C ALA A 114 11.11 -9.50 13.19
N VAL A 115 10.39 -9.66 12.07
CA VAL A 115 9.81 -8.54 11.32
C VAL A 115 8.72 -7.83 12.14
N GLU A 116 7.86 -8.57 12.83
CA GLU A 116 6.86 -8.01 13.75
C GLU A 116 7.50 -7.21 14.90
N ALA A 117 8.53 -7.78 15.54
CA ALA A 117 9.26 -7.09 16.61
C ALA A 117 9.94 -5.79 16.12
N ALA A 118 10.54 -5.83 14.92
CA ALA A 118 11.11 -4.64 14.31
C ALA A 118 10.04 -3.56 14.05
N PHE A 119 8.79 -3.92 13.74
CA PHE A 119 7.71 -2.93 13.64
C PHE A 119 7.36 -2.30 14.97
N ASP A 120 7.27 -3.09 16.03
CA ASP A 120 6.99 -2.58 17.37
C ASP A 120 8.08 -1.62 17.85
N GLU A 121 9.34 -1.93 17.53
CA GLU A 121 10.48 -1.06 17.85
C GLU A 121 10.50 0.21 16.98
N GLN A 122 10.25 0.10 15.67
CA GLN A 122 10.12 1.26 14.79
C GLN A 122 8.93 2.16 15.20
N ALA A 123 7.86 1.56 15.72
CA ALA A 123 6.73 2.23 16.31
C ALA A 123 7.09 3.04 17.57
N LEU A 124 7.91 2.46 18.45
CA LEU A 124 8.45 3.15 19.62
C LEU A 124 9.33 4.34 19.21
N LEU A 125 10.27 4.12 18.29
CA LEU A 125 11.17 5.16 17.80
C LEU A 125 10.43 6.30 17.08
N SER A 126 9.35 5.99 16.35
CA SER A 126 8.45 6.99 15.77
C SER A 126 7.78 7.86 16.83
N THR A 127 7.48 7.29 18.00
CA THR A 127 6.86 8.01 19.13
C THR A 127 7.86 8.96 19.76
N LEU A 128 9.11 8.52 19.96
CA LEU A 128 10.18 9.35 20.52
C LEU A 128 10.57 10.51 19.59
N THR A 129 10.54 10.30 18.28
CA THR A 129 10.95 11.29 17.28
C THR A 129 9.80 12.15 16.75
N GLY A 130 8.55 11.77 17.02
CA GLY A 130 7.36 12.36 16.38
C GLY A 130 7.28 12.12 14.87
N ARG A 131 8.17 11.31 14.30
CA ARG A 131 8.23 11.01 12.86
C ARG A 131 7.55 9.68 12.58
N THR A 132 6.54 9.72 11.72
CA THR A 132 5.78 8.55 11.27
C THR A 132 5.80 8.50 9.75
N PRO A 133 5.46 7.34 9.16
CA PRO A 133 5.25 7.27 7.73
C PRO A 133 4.23 8.30 7.25
N SER A 134 3.21 8.67 8.03
CA SER A 134 2.20 9.65 7.63
C SER A 134 2.66 11.12 7.61
N ASN A 135 3.77 11.49 8.26
CA ASN A 135 4.25 12.88 8.32
C ASN A 135 5.71 13.09 7.86
N THR A 136 6.43 12.02 7.51
CA THR A 136 7.81 12.10 7.04
C THR A 136 7.87 12.23 5.51
N PRO A 137 8.62 13.22 4.96
CA PRO A 137 8.92 13.32 3.53
C PRO A 137 9.44 12.02 2.93
N VAL A 138 8.93 11.64 1.76
CA VAL A 138 9.45 10.51 0.98
C VAL A 138 9.66 10.89 -0.47
N THR A 139 10.55 10.16 -1.13
CA THR A 139 10.78 10.27 -2.57
C THR A 139 10.46 8.94 -3.23
N PHE A 140 9.65 8.99 -4.28
CA PHE A 140 9.37 7.89 -5.20
C PHE A 140 10.18 8.12 -6.47
N ASN A 141 10.91 7.10 -6.90
CA ASN A 141 11.61 7.12 -8.18
C ASN A 141 10.82 6.31 -9.21
N ALA A 142 10.61 6.91 -10.36
CA ALA A 142 9.97 6.33 -11.53
C ALA A 142 10.75 6.71 -12.79
N TRP A 143 10.33 6.19 -13.93
CA TRP A 143 10.97 6.46 -15.23
C TRP A 143 9.99 7.09 -16.19
N VAL A 144 10.51 7.85 -17.15
CA VAL A 144 9.68 8.45 -18.21
C VAL A 144 8.93 7.38 -19.01
N ALA A 145 9.45 6.16 -19.13
CA ALA A 145 8.75 5.02 -19.73
C ALA A 145 7.40 4.68 -19.02
N SER A 146 7.27 4.99 -17.72
CA SER A 146 6.01 4.83 -16.98
C SER A 146 4.91 5.82 -17.38
N THR A 147 5.19 6.76 -18.28
CA THR A 147 4.15 7.59 -18.91
C THR A 147 3.34 6.83 -19.97
N HIS A 148 3.81 5.65 -20.38
CA HIS A 148 3.14 4.78 -21.35
C HIS A 148 2.52 3.52 -20.70
N HIS A 149 2.89 3.18 -19.47
CA HIS A 149 2.44 1.98 -18.78
C HIS A 149 2.05 2.26 -17.32
N ALA A 150 1.08 1.51 -16.80
CA ALA A 150 0.73 1.59 -15.39
C ALA A 150 1.84 0.98 -14.51
N LEU A 151 2.20 1.68 -13.44
CA LEU A 151 3.32 1.31 -12.57
C LEU A 151 2.94 1.57 -11.10
N VAL A 152 3.16 0.58 -10.23
CA VAL A 152 3.15 0.79 -8.77
C VAL A 152 4.52 1.30 -8.33
N VAL A 153 4.58 2.50 -7.76
CA VAL A 153 5.80 3.09 -7.20
C VAL A 153 5.84 2.92 -5.69
N THR A 154 7.02 2.67 -5.16
CA THR A 154 7.26 2.52 -3.72
C THR A 154 8.44 3.40 -3.28
N THR A 155 8.66 3.58 -1.97
CA THR A 155 9.73 4.46 -1.46
C THR A 155 11.15 3.95 -1.75
N SER A 156 11.27 2.74 -2.30
CA SER A 156 12.51 2.20 -2.86
C SER A 156 12.31 1.78 -4.31
N SER A 157 13.30 2.07 -5.14
CA SER A 157 13.50 1.52 -6.48
C SER A 157 13.50 0.00 -6.46
N GLY A 158 14.15 -0.62 -5.47
CA GLY A 158 14.13 -2.08 -5.31
C GLY A 158 12.75 -2.65 -5.02
N GLY A 159 11.89 -1.90 -4.31
CA GLY A 159 10.48 -2.25 -4.11
C GLY A 159 9.64 -2.13 -5.37
N THR A 160 9.87 -1.04 -6.11
CA THR A 160 9.25 -0.75 -7.39
C THR A 160 9.56 -1.84 -8.42
N ALA A 161 10.79 -2.36 -8.41
CA ALA A 161 11.25 -3.45 -9.27
C ALA A 161 10.43 -4.76 -9.15
N TYR A 162 9.73 -5.00 -8.04
CA TYR A 162 8.87 -6.17 -7.90
C TYR A 162 7.57 -6.07 -8.70
N PHE A 163 7.15 -4.85 -9.04
CA PHE A 163 5.91 -4.61 -9.78
C PHE A 163 6.12 -4.55 -11.30
N GLU A 164 7.36 -4.39 -11.79
CA GLU A 164 7.65 -4.31 -13.23
C GLU A 164 7.17 -5.51 -14.04
N PRO A 165 7.37 -6.76 -13.57
CA PRO A 165 6.89 -7.93 -14.30
C PRO A 165 5.38 -7.99 -14.47
N VAL A 166 4.59 -7.19 -13.73
CA VAL A 166 3.12 -7.19 -13.81
C VAL A 166 2.53 -5.95 -14.46
N TRP A 167 3.32 -5.01 -14.99
CA TRP A 167 2.79 -3.76 -15.57
C TRP A 167 1.85 -4.00 -16.74
N ASP A 168 2.15 -4.93 -17.65
CA ASP A 168 1.27 -5.26 -18.78
C ASP A 168 -0.06 -5.87 -18.32
N ALA A 169 0.00 -6.76 -17.33
CA ALA A 169 -1.19 -7.36 -16.73
C ALA A 169 -2.04 -6.29 -16.03
N LEU A 170 -1.41 -5.36 -15.30
CA LEU A 170 -2.07 -4.24 -14.64
C LEU A 170 -2.72 -3.30 -15.66
N GLY A 171 -2.02 -2.92 -16.73
CA GLY A 171 -2.56 -2.09 -17.80
C GLY A 171 -3.78 -2.73 -18.46
N THR A 172 -3.71 -4.04 -18.74
CA THR A 172 -4.84 -4.82 -19.26
C THR A 172 -6.01 -4.84 -18.28
N ALA A 173 -5.75 -5.04 -16.99
CA ALA A 173 -6.77 -5.03 -15.95
C ALA A 173 -7.46 -3.66 -15.83
N ILE A 174 -6.70 -2.56 -15.92
CA ILE A 174 -7.25 -1.19 -15.93
C ILE A 174 -8.18 -0.99 -17.12
N GLY A 175 -7.74 -1.31 -18.34
CA GLY A 175 -8.56 -1.17 -19.55
C GLY A 175 -9.87 -1.96 -19.47
N ASN A 176 -9.80 -3.21 -19.02
CA ASN A 176 -10.98 -4.07 -18.84
C ASN A 176 -11.93 -3.56 -17.75
N ALA A 177 -11.38 -3.10 -16.61
CA ALA A 177 -12.17 -2.57 -15.51
C ALA A 177 -12.86 -1.27 -15.90
N ALA A 178 -12.16 -0.39 -16.61
CA ALA A 178 -12.66 0.90 -17.06
C ALA A 178 -13.92 0.75 -17.92
N LEU A 179 -13.90 -0.13 -18.93
CA LEU A 179 -15.06 -0.42 -19.80
C LEU A 179 -16.28 -0.94 -19.00
N ARG A 180 -16.04 -1.71 -17.94
CA ARG A 180 -17.10 -2.32 -17.12
C ARG A 180 -17.68 -1.37 -16.07
N LEU A 181 -16.93 -0.33 -15.69
CA LEU A 181 -17.31 0.65 -14.68
C LEU A 181 -18.14 1.80 -15.23
N LEU A 182 -17.77 2.33 -16.40
CA LEU A 182 -18.40 3.51 -17.00
C LEU A 182 -19.95 3.45 -17.04
N PRO A 183 -20.61 2.28 -17.26
CA PRO A 183 -22.06 2.21 -17.28
C PRO A 183 -22.78 2.29 -15.91
N GLY A 184 -22.09 2.32 -14.76
CA GLY A 184 -22.76 2.25 -13.44
C GLY A 184 -22.12 3.08 -12.33
N ALA A 185 -22.96 3.67 -11.48
CA ALA A 185 -22.56 4.52 -10.35
C ALA A 185 -22.20 3.70 -9.08
N ALA A 186 -21.36 4.27 -8.21
CA ALA A 186 -20.93 3.67 -6.94
C ALA A 186 -20.31 2.27 -7.02
N ARG A 187 -19.63 1.97 -8.14
CA ARG A 187 -19.00 0.67 -8.42
C ARG A 187 -17.49 0.76 -8.41
N TYR A 188 -16.84 -0.32 -7.99
CA TYR A 188 -15.39 -0.48 -8.07
C TYR A 188 -14.98 -1.92 -8.37
N LEU A 189 -13.76 -2.09 -8.88
CA LEU A 189 -13.13 -3.39 -9.14
C LEU A 189 -11.70 -3.40 -8.59
N THR A 190 -11.30 -4.53 -8.03
CA THR A 190 -9.93 -4.78 -7.60
C THR A 190 -9.01 -4.92 -8.82
N LEU A 191 -8.00 -4.07 -8.94
CA LEU A 191 -6.99 -4.18 -10.00
C LEU A 191 -5.80 -5.04 -9.57
N LEU A 192 -5.42 -4.92 -8.30
CA LEU A 192 -4.23 -5.53 -7.77
C LEU A 192 -4.40 -5.82 -6.28
N LEU A 193 -3.96 -7.00 -5.87
CA LEU A 193 -3.76 -7.38 -4.48
C LEU A 193 -2.30 -7.69 -4.28
N TYR A 194 -1.70 -7.11 -3.25
CA TYR A 194 -0.37 -7.54 -2.84
C TYR A 194 -0.28 -7.58 -1.33
N ALA A 195 0.42 -8.59 -0.81
CA ALA A 195 0.74 -8.64 0.61
C ALA A 195 1.85 -7.63 0.90
N ALA A 196 1.50 -6.46 1.42
CA ALA A 196 2.48 -5.58 2.05
C ALA A 196 3.03 -6.35 3.27
N ARG A 197 4.23 -6.91 3.15
CA ARG A 197 4.84 -7.66 4.27
C ARG A 197 5.31 -6.74 5.38
N LEU A 198 5.31 -5.42 5.15
CA LEU A 198 5.50 -4.42 6.19
C LEU A 198 4.16 -3.73 6.48
N GLY A 199 3.42 -4.30 7.44
CA GLY A 199 2.00 -4.04 7.72
C GLY A 199 1.63 -2.61 8.13
N ASP A 200 2.60 -1.72 8.35
CA ASP A 200 2.38 -0.57 9.22
C ASP A 200 3.18 0.67 8.74
N GLY A 201 3.26 0.96 7.44
CA GLY A 201 3.92 2.22 7.03
C GLY A 201 4.31 2.43 5.58
N GLU A 202 4.05 1.47 4.70
CA GLU A 202 4.53 1.60 3.32
C GLU A 202 3.74 2.66 2.55
N ARG A 203 4.37 3.82 2.36
CA ARG A 203 3.96 4.78 1.34
C ARG A 203 4.15 4.14 -0.04
N MET A 204 3.12 4.23 -0.86
CA MET A 204 3.11 3.72 -2.22
C MET A 204 2.24 4.64 -3.09
N GLY A 205 2.49 4.61 -4.38
CA GLY A 205 1.65 5.25 -5.39
C GLY A 205 1.42 4.37 -6.60
N VAL A 206 0.52 4.79 -7.48
CA VAL A 206 0.35 4.20 -8.82
C VAL A 206 0.38 5.32 -9.83
N THR A 207 1.25 5.20 -10.83
CA THR A 207 1.28 6.07 -12.00
C THR A 207 0.58 5.35 -13.15
N VAL A 208 -0.31 6.03 -13.86
CA VAL A 208 -1.10 5.46 -14.95
C VAL A 208 -1.17 6.49 -16.08
N PRO A 209 -1.03 6.11 -17.37
CA PRO A 209 -1.30 7.02 -18.48
C PRO A 209 -2.71 7.62 -18.38
N LEU A 210 -2.87 8.93 -18.56
CA LEU A 210 -4.17 9.60 -18.39
C LEU A 210 -5.26 9.02 -19.30
N ALA A 211 -4.89 8.59 -20.51
CA ALA A 211 -5.79 7.96 -21.48
C ALA A 211 -6.47 6.69 -20.94
N MET A 212 -5.83 5.94 -20.03
CA MET A 212 -6.42 4.76 -19.40
C MET A 212 -7.49 5.11 -18.37
N MET A 213 -7.44 6.33 -17.81
CA MET A 213 -8.42 6.85 -16.86
C MET A 213 -9.61 7.53 -17.55
N THR A 214 -9.52 7.74 -18.87
CA THR A 214 -10.50 8.45 -19.69
C THR A 214 -10.85 7.68 -20.97
N PRO A 215 -11.29 6.40 -20.88
CA PRO A 215 -11.55 5.61 -22.08
C PRO A 215 -12.56 6.28 -23.01
N GLY A 216 -12.15 6.49 -24.26
CA GLY A 216 -12.99 7.11 -25.29
C GLY A 216 -12.92 8.64 -25.36
N ALA A 217 -12.10 9.29 -24.54
CA ALA A 217 -11.85 10.74 -24.61
C ALA A 217 -10.37 11.06 -24.42
N ASP A 218 -9.78 11.84 -25.32
CA ASP A 218 -8.46 12.43 -25.09
C ASP A 218 -8.62 13.75 -24.31
N LEU A 219 -8.26 13.73 -23.03
CA LEU A 219 -8.29 14.91 -22.16
C LEU A 219 -6.94 15.64 -22.07
N THR A 220 -5.92 15.30 -22.87
CA THR A 220 -4.58 15.89 -22.76
C THR A 220 -4.61 17.41 -22.90
N GLN A 221 -5.31 17.94 -23.92
CA GLN A 221 -5.36 19.40 -24.12
C GLN A 221 -6.12 20.11 -23.00
N GLU A 222 -7.20 19.51 -22.51
CA GLU A 222 -7.98 20.08 -21.39
C GLU A 222 -7.17 20.06 -20.09
N ALA A 223 -6.47 18.96 -19.81
CA ALA A 223 -5.59 18.84 -18.67
C ALA A 223 -4.48 19.91 -18.70
N ASN A 224 -3.87 20.15 -19.87
CA ASN A 224 -2.87 21.22 -20.04
C ASN A 224 -3.42 22.62 -19.73
N ARG A 225 -4.68 22.91 -20.07
CA ARG A 225 -5.31 24.22 -19.76
C ARG A 225 -5.66 24.38 -18.29
N LYS A 226 -5.84 23.27 -17.57
CA LYS A 226 -6.30 23.24 -16.18
C LYS A 226 -5.17 23.10 -15.15
N VAL A 227 -3.90 23.32 -15.53
CA VAL A 227 -2.78 23.31 -14.56
C VAL A 227 -3.09 24.24 -13.38
N GLY A 228 -2.98 23.71 -12.16
CA GLY A 228 -3.32 24.42 -10.92
C GLY A 228 -4.80 24.32 -10.50
N GLN A 229 -5.66 23.68 -11.31
CA GLN A 229 -7.10 23.51 -11.06
C GLN A 229 -7.46 22.02 -10.90
N THR A 230 -8.73 21.65 -11.12
CA THR A 230 -9.22 20.27 -11.15
C THR A 230 -9.74 19.88 -12.53
N LEU A 231 -9.53 18.62 -12.89
CA LEU A 231 -10.07 17.96 -14.07
C LEU A 231 -11.05 16.87 -13.61
N GLU A 232 -12.26 16.89 -14.17
CA GLU A 232 -13.22 15.82 -13.91
C GLU A 232 -12.79 14.54 -14.63
N LEU A 233 -12.55 13.48 -13.85
CA LEU A 233 -12.30 12.14 -14.38
C LEU A 233 -13.47 11.22 -14.07
N PRO A 234 -13.86 10.33 -15.02
CA PRO A 234 -14.93 9.36 -14.78
C PRO A 234 -14.46 8.18 -13.92
N LEU A 235 -13.15 8.00 -13.78
CA LEU A 235 -12.53 6.89 -13.07
C LEU A 235 -11.46 7.42 -12.13
N ARG A 236 -11.38 6.87 -10.92
CA ARG A 236 -10.36 7.19 -9.92
C ARG A 236 -9.89 5.91 -9.24
N MET A 237 -8.64 5.90 -8.80
CA MET A 237 -8.03 4.76 -8.10
C MET A 237 -7.79 5.08 -6.64
N ASN A 238 -7.75 4.05 -5.81
CA ASN A 238 -7.30 4.15 -4.43
C ASN A 238 -6.64 2.84 -3.98
N ALA A 239 -5.89 2.90 -2.89
CA ALA A 239 -5.26 1.75 -2.25
C ALA A 239 -5.71 1.66 -0.79
N VAL A 240 -6.32 0.54 -0.42
CA VAL A 240 -6.90 0.30 0.90
C VAL A 240 -6.39 -1.01 1.51
N PRO A 241 -6.31 -1.11 2.84
CA PRO A 241 -5.98 -2.37 3.49
C PRO A 241 -7.14 -3.37 3.36
N GLN A 242 -6.85 -4.58 2.91
CA GLN A 242 -7.76 -5.73 2.85
C GLN A 242 -7.14 -6.92 3.61
N GLY A 243 -7.54 -7.11 4.86
CA GLY A 243 -6.90 -8.11 5.73
C GLY A 243 -5.41 -7.80 5.91
N THR A 244 -4.54 -8.73 5.52
CA THR A 244 -3.07 -8.57 5.51
C THR A 244 -2.52 -8.08 4.16
N GLN A 245 -3.39 -7.76 3.20
CA GLN A 245 -3.03 -7.30 1.87
C GLN A 245 -3.39 -5.83 1.67
N THR A 246 -2.79 -5.22 0.66
CA THR A 246 -3.25 -3.96 0.08
C THR A 246 -4.06 -4.28 -1.17
N GLU A 247 -5.28 -3.76 -1.22
CA GLU A 247 -6.16 -3.76 -2.39
C GLU A 247 -6.01 -2.42 -3.11
N VAL A 248 -5.49 -2.45 -4.34
CA VAL A 248 -5.58 -1.33 -5.26
C VAL A 248 -6.80 -1.57 -6.13
N TYR A 249 -7.71 -0.60 -6.16
CA TYR A 249 -8.92 -0.68 -6.97
C TYR A 249 -9.10 0.53 -7.88
N LEU A 250 -9.91 0.32 -8.92
CA LEU A 250 -10.46 1.35 -9.79
C LEU A 250 -11.94 1.52 -9.48
N ALA A 251 -12.41 2.76 -9.41
CA ALA A 251 -13.80 3.08 -9.12
C ALA A 251 -14.38 4.09 -10.10
N ALA A 252 -15.68 3.98 -10.36
CA ALA A 252 -16.44 4.97 -11.11
C ALA A 252 -16.67 6.22 -10.24
N ALA A 253 -16.26 7.38 -10.74
CA ALA A 253 -16.51 8.66 -10.10
C ALA A 253 -17.90 9.20 -10.53
N ASP A 254 -18.87 9.05 -9.65
CA ASP A 254 -20.27 9.42 -9.91
C ASP A 254 -20.62 10.85 -9.46
N GLY A 255 -19.67 11.57 -8.85
CA GLY A 255 -19.87 12.93 -8.32
C GLY A 255 -20.62 12.97 -6.99
N SER A 256 -20.98 11.81 -6.41
CA SER A 256 -21.75 11.73 -5.17
C SER A 256 -21.05 10.85 -4.14
N SER A 257 -20.79 9.58 -4.48
CA SER A 257 -20.02 8.63 -3.69
C SER A 257 -18.52 8.90 -3.82
N ILE A 258 -18.09 9.21 -5.06
CA ILE A 258 -16.72 9.58 -5.39
C ILE A 258 -16.79 10.81 -6.28
N LEU A 259 -16.18 11.90 -5.80
CA LEU A 259 -16.07 13.15 -6.55
C LEU A 259 -15.29 12.93 -7.85
N ARG A 260 -15.62 13.69 -8.89
CA ARG A 260 -14.95 13.59 -10.18
C ARG A 260 -13.67 14.41 -10.25
N ASP A 261 -13.56 15.43 -9.41
CA ASP A 261 -12.45 16.37 -9.41
C ASP A 261 -11.13 15.72 -9.01
N VAL A 262 -10.16 15.77 -9.93
CA VAL A 262 -8.77 15.36 -9.73
C VAL A 262 -7.86 16.55 -9.96
N ARG A 263 -6.91 16.79 -9.04
CA ARG A 263 -6.03 17.97 -9.07
C ARG A 263 -5.05 17.89 -10.22
N VAL A 264 -4.96 18.93 -11.03
CA VAL A 264 -3.99 19.01 -12.12
C VAL A 264 -2.76 19.79 -11.66
N ARG A 265 -1.59 19.20 -11.77
CA ARG A 265 -0.31 19.82 -11.38
C ARG A 265 0.73 19.59 -12.47
N GLN A 266 1.72 20.47 -12.51
CA GLN A 266 2.80 20.40 -13.48
C GLN A 266 4.08 19.90 -12.81
N ALA A 267 4.72 18.90 -13.40
CA ALA A 267 6.06 18.49 -13.04
C ALA A 267 7.09 19.48 -13.60
N GLN A 268 8.18 19.70 -12.87
CA GLN A 268 9.26 20.61 -13.27
C GLN A 268 10.54 19.84 -13.52
N TRP A 269 11.31 20.24 -14.52
CA TRP A 269 12.64 19.66 -14.72
C TRP A 269 13.57 20.07 -13.58
N ASP A 270 14.09 19.08 -12.84
CA ASP A 270 15.11 19.27 -11.82
C ASP A 270 16.47 18.88 -12.41
N SER A 271 17.25 19.88 -12.81
CA SER A 271 18.57 19.66 -13.41
C SER A 271 19.59 19.06 -12.45
N THR A 272 19.36 19.15 -11.14
CA THR A 272 20.27 18.59 -10.13
C THR A 272 20.07 17.09 -9.96
N GLN A 273 18.82 16.64 -10.05
CA GLN A 273 18.42 15.24 -9.97
C GLN A 273 18.39 14.56 -11.35
N GLY A 274 18.40 15.33 -12.44
CA GLY A 274 18.28 14.82 -13.81
C GLY A 274 16.91 14.21 -14.10
N ALA A 275 15.85 14.73 -13.48
CA ALA A 275 14.51 14.15 -13.50
C ALA A 275 13.41 15.20 -13.54
N TYR A 276 12.24 14.83 -14.04
CA TYR A 276 11.03 15.61 -13.80
C TYR A 276 10.55 15.38 -12.38
N ARG A 277 10.26 16.45 -11.66
CA ARG A 277 9.92 16.44 -10.24
C ARG A 277 8.53 17.00 -9.99
N PHE A 278 7.78 16.31 -9.14
CA PHE A 278 6.54 16.79 -8.55
C PHE A 278 6.55 16.51 -7.05
N THR A 279 6.09 17.45 -6.23
CA THR A 279 5.90 17.23 -4.79
C THR A 279 4.41 17.42 -4.45
N ALA A 280 3.79 16.39 -3.88
CA ALA A 280 2.40 16.38 -3.49
C ALA A 280 2.13 17.32 -2.29
N GLU A 281 0.91 17.85 -2.24
CA GLU A 281 0.45 18.80 -1.22
C GLU A 281 0.05 18.11 0.09
N GLY A 282 -0.14 16.79 0.08
CA GLY A 282 -0.55 15.99 1.24
C GLY A 282 0.53 15.84 2.33
N PRO A 283 0.17 15.35 3.53
CA PRO A 283 1.07 15.30 4.67
C PRO A 283 2.26 14.37 4.43
N GLY A 284 3.41 14.81 4.93
CA GLY A 284 4.71 14.17 4.73
C GLY A 284 5.19 14.19 3.28
N GLY A 285 4.85 15.24 2.51
CA GLY A 285 5.63 15.73 1.36
C GLY A 285 6.16 14.66 0.41
N ALA A 286 5.26 13.87 -0.19
CA ALA A 286 5.63 12.85 -1.17
C ALA A 286 6.16 13.52 -2.45
N THR A 287 7.42 13.26 -2.80
CA THR A 287 8.04 13.72 -4.05
C THR A 287 8.12 12.57 -5.03
N LEU A 288 7.71 12.80 -6.27
CA LEU A 288 7.86 11.86 -7.39
C LEU A 288 8.92 12.42 -8.34
N LEU A 289 9.87 11.56 -8.72
CA LEU A 289 10.91 11.85 -9.70
C LEU A 289 10.76 10.90 -10.89
N TRP A 290 10.59 11.44 -12.10
CA TRP A 290 10.61 10.67 -13.35
C TRP A 290 11.93 10.91 -14.08
N HIS A 291 12.78 9.88 -14.05
CA HIS A 291 14.09 9.88 -14.70
C HIS A 291 13.94 9.58 -16.20
N PRO A 292 14.61 10.32 -17.11
CA PRO A 292 14.57 10.04 -18.55
C PRO A 292 15.20 8.72 -18.95
N ALA A 293 16.15 8.20 -18.17
CA ALA A 293 16.76 6.90 -18.40
C ALA A 293 15.75 5.76 -18.17
N THR A 294 15.90 4.68 -18.93
CA THR A 294 15.23 3.38 -18.69
C THR A 294 15.58 2.83 -17.29
N PRO A 295 14.76 1.93 -16.72
CA PRO A 295 14.97 1.39 -15.38
C PRO A 295 16.38 0.84 -15.17
N PRO A 296 17.07 1.16 -14.05
CA PRO A 296 18.30 0.47 -13.65
C PRO A 296 18.10 -1.04 -13.39
N SER A 297 16.86 -1.53 -13.25
CA SER A 297 16.54 -2.93 -13.00
C SER A 297 16.00 -3.65 -14.25
N THR A 298 16.86 -4.44 -14.88
CA THR A 298 16.53 -5.74 -15.52
C THR A 298 15.64 -5.84 -16.76
N LEU A 299 15.37 -4.78 -17.52
CA LEU A 299 14.86 -4.92 -18.89
C LEU A 299 15.91 -4.52 -19.92
N ASP A 300 16.96 -5.32 -19.98
CA ASP A 300 17.70 -5.67 -21.21
C ASP A 300 18.79 -6.68 -20.85
N THR A 301 18.44 -7.98 -20.85
CA THR A 301 19.22 -9.13 -21.38
C THR A 301 18.65 -10.44 -20.85
N GLU A 302 17.79 -11.09 -21.64
CA GLU A 302 17.93 -12.55 -21.76
C GLU A 302 19.26 -12.80 -22.49
N GLY A 303 20.35 -12.89 -21.73
CA GLY A 303 21.56 -13.50 -22.24
C GLY A 303 21.33 -15.00 -22.37
N GLU A 304 21.75 -15.58 -23.50
CA GLU A 304 21.64 -17.00 -23.88
C GLU A 304 22.20 -18.00 -22.82
N PHE A 305 22.80 -17.51 -21.73
CA PHE A 305 23.35 -18.28 -20.61
C PHE A 305 23.04 -17.69 -19.21
N GLY A 306 21.91 -17.01 -19.02
CA GLY A 306 21.34 -16.78 -17.66
C GLY A 306 22.20 -15.99 -16.67
N SER A 307 23.07 -15.09 -17.13
CA SER A 307 23.84 -14.19 -16.25
C SER A 307 23.32 -12.76 -16.33
N VAL A 308 23.02 -12.18 -15.17
CA VAL A 308 22.52 -10.80 -15.00
C VAL A 308 23.66 -9.81 -15.25
N ILE A 309 23.48 -8.89 -16.20
CA ILE A 309 24.33 -7.71 -16.33
C ILE A 309 23.83 -6.66 -15.32
N PRO A 310 24.67 -6.15 -14.40
CA PRO A 310 24.26 -5.07 -13.52
C PRO A 310 24.07 -3.78 -14.33
N GLY A 311 22.81 -3.39 -14.56
CA GLY A 311 22.47 -1.99 -14.82
C GLY A 311 22.94 -1.13 -13.64
N ALA A 312 23.29 0.13 -13.93
CA ALA A 312 23.96 1.07 -13.03
C ALA A 312 23.55 0.93 -11.56
N THR A 313 24.55 0.99 -10.68
CA THR A 313 24.44 0.84 -9.23
C THR A 313 23.22 1.60 -8.70
N ILE A 314 22.17 0.86 -8.35
CA ILE A 314 21.06 1.40 -7.57
C ILE A 314 21.70 1.96 -6.31
N VAL A 315 21.61 3.28 -6.14
CA VAL A 315 22.07 4.01 -4.94
C VAL A 315 21.51 3.27 -3.74
N GLU A 316 22.39 2.57 -3.01
CA GLU A 316 22.18 1.77 -1.80
C GLU A 316 20.72 1.74 -1.30
N ASP A 317 19.84 1.11 -2.07
CA ASP A 317 18.42 1.23 -1.81
C ASP A 317 18.05 0.09 -0.90
N LEU A 318 17.93 0.41 0.38
CA LEU A 318 17.31 -0.48 1.37
C LEU A 318 16.03 -1.01 0.71
N GLN A 319 15.95 -2.33 0.51
CA GLN A 319 14.73 -2.93 -0.04
C GLN A 319 13.70 -2.91 1.09
N LYS A 320 13.14 -1.71 1.32
CA LYS A 320 12.10 -1.40 2.31
C LYS A 320 10.74 -1.97 1.93
N HIS A 321 10.65 -2.63 0.77
CA HIS A 321 9.40 -3.10 0.18
C HIS A 321 9.65 -4.46 -0.45
N LEU A 322 9.16 -5.49 0.23
CA LEU A 322 9.06 -6.82 -0.34
C LEU A 322 7.56 -7.11 -0.47
N PRO A 323 6.92 -6.72 -1.60
CA PRO A 323 5.57 -7.19 -1.83
C PRO A 323 5.64 -8.72 -1.81
N GLY A 324 4.76 -9.35 -1.02
CA GLY A 324 4.59 -10.80 -1.04
C GLY A 324 4.00 -11.22 -2.40
N ASN A 325 3.01 -12.10 -2.38
CA ASN A 325 2.37 -12.46 -3.64
C ASN A 325 1.64 -11.24 -4.21
N ILE A 326 1.98 -10.89 -5.45
CA ILE A 326 1.33 -9.88 -6.28
C ILE A 326 0.31 -10.61 -7.14
N ILE A 327 -0.95 -10.22 -7.05
CA ILE A 327 -2.07 -10.84 -7.74
C ILE A 327 -2.80 -9.75 -8.53
N VAL A 328 -2.79 -9.88 -9.85
CA VAL A 328 -3.63 -9.08 -10.75
C VAL A 328 -4.81 -9.98 -11.16
N PRO A 329 -6.04 -9.72 -10.66
CA PRO A 329 -7.20 -10.52 -11.04
C PRO A 329 -7.48 -10.35 -12.54
N PRO A 330 -7.54 -11.44 -13.34
CA PRO A 330 -7.76 -11.32 -14.78
C PRO A 330 -9.16 -10.78 -15.12
N GLN A 331 -10.16 -11.11 -14.29
CA GLN A 331 -11.52 -10.58 -14.37
C GLN A 331 -12.04 -10.30 -12.96
N PRO A 332 -11.83 -9.09 -12.42
CA PRO A 332 -12.32 -8.76 -11.09
C PRO A 332 -13.85 -8.67 -11.06
N ASP A 333 -14.45 -9.06 -9.94
CA ASP A 333 -15.88 -8.88 -9.71
C ASP A 333 -16.21 -7.41 -9.48
N ILE A 334 -17.37 -6.99 -10.00
CA ILE A 334 -17.84 -5.63 -9.77
C ILE A 334 -18.45 -5.57 -8.37
N ARG A 335 -17.88 -4.72 -7.53
CA ARG A 335 -18.31 -4.48 -6.16
C ARG A 335 -19.02 -3.14 -6.06
N THR A 336 -19.88 -3.03 -5.08
CA THR A 336 -20.51 -1.76 -4.67
C THR A 336 -19.89 -1.33 -3.35
N PHE A 337 -19.66 -0.04 -3.18
CA PHE A 337 -19.20 0.46 -1.88
C PHE A 337 -20.27 0.19 -0.81
N PRO A 338 -19.98 -0.63 0.21
CA PRO A 338 -21.01 -1.04 1.17
C PRO A 338 -21.52 0.11 2.04
N GLU A 339 -20.72 1.16 2.24
CA GLU A 339 -21.04 2.45 2.88
C GLU A 339 -19.71 3.24 2.90
N LEU A 340 -19.66 4.50 2.47
CA LEU A 340 -18.46 5.32 2.67
C LEU A 340 -18.80 6.74 3.12
N PRO A 341 -18.39 7.14 4.34
CA PRO A 341 -18.03 8.51 4.63
C PRO A 341 -16.70 8.82 3.93
N ASP A 342 -16.62 9.92 3.20
CA ASP A 342 -15.41 10.53 2.64
C ASP A 342 -14.32 9.58 2.16
N LEU A 343 -14.48 9.09 0.93
CA LEU A 343 -13.36 8.53 0.20
C LEU A 343 -12.50 9.69 -0.36
N GLN A 344 -11.77 10.37 0.51
CA GLN A 344 -10.73 11.32 0.08
C GLN A 344 -9.62 10.53 -0.61
N ILE A 345 -9.57 10.63 -1.94
CA ILE A 345 -8.52 10.05 -2.77
C ILE A 345 -7.43 11.11 -2.95
N ASP A 346 -6.18 10.75 -2.63
CA ASP A 346 -5.02 11.62 -2.84
C ASP A 346 -4.44 11.32 -4.24
N ASP A 347 -5.03 11.95 -5.25
CA ASP A 347 -4.65 11.78 -6.64
C ASP A 347 -4.42 13.10 -7.38
N TYR A 348 -3.73 12.97 -8.50
CA TYR A 348 -3.30 14.07 -9.35
C TYR A 348 -3.31 13.66 -10.82
N VAL A 349 -3.56 14.61 -11.71
CA VAL A 349 -3.13 14.56 -13.10
C VAL A 349 -1.85 15.38 -13.20
N ILE A 350 -0.75 14.73 -13.58
CA ILE A 350 0.56 15.35 -13.73
C ILE A 350 0.79 15.68 -15.21
N ILE A 351 1.04 16.95 -15.46
CA ILE A 351 1.43 17.52 -16.75
C ILE A 351 2.94 17.67 -16.78
N PHE A 352 3.58 17.24 -17.86
CA PHE A 352 5.00 17.49 -18.10
C PHE A 352 5.19 18.78 -18.92
N PRO A 353 6.37 19.42 -18.86
CA PRO A 353 6.70 20.55 -19.72
C PRO A 353 6.41 20.24 -21.20
N ALA A 354 5.85 21.19 -21.96
CA ALA A 354 5.38 20.92 -23.32
C ALA A 354 6.50 20.48 -24.28
N ASP A 355 7.73 20.95 -24.04
CA ASP A 355 8.96 20.60 -24.75
C ASP A 355 9.49 19.19 -24.42
N SER A 356 8.96 18.53 -23.38
CA SER A 356 9.33 17.16 -23.04
C SER A 356 8.77 16.11 -24.00
N GLY A 357 7.67 16.43 -24.71
CA GLY A 357 6.92 15.47 -25.53
C GLY A 357 6.17 14.40 -24.74
N LEU A 358 6.12 14.48 -23.40
CA LEU A 358 5.51 13.47 -22.54
C LEU A 358 4.01 13.70 -22.35
N ALA A 359 3.24 12.62 -22.46
CA ALA A 359 1.81 12.66 -22.21
C ALA A 359 1.50 12.83 -20.71
N PRO A 360 0.38 13.49 -20.35
CA PRO A 360 -0.10 13.54 -18.98
C PRO A 360 -0.34 12.14 -18.38
N ILE A 361 -0.10 12.04 -17.08
CA ILE A 361 -0.35 10.82 -16.30
C ILE A 361 -1.28 11.10 -15.13
N TYR A 362 -2.06 10.11 -14.75
CA TYR A 362 -2.74 10.06 -13.47
C TYR A 362 -1.81 9.43 -12.42
N VAL A 363 -1.76 10.03 -11.24
CA VAL A 363 -1.00 9.54 -10.09
C VAL A 363 -1.95 9.40 -8.91
N MET A 364 -2.00 8.22 -8.31
CA MET A 364 -2.65 8.00 -7.02
C MET A 364 -1.58 7.74 -5.96
N LEU A 365 -1.72 8.39 -4.80
CA LEU A 365 -0.93 8.10 -3.62
C LEU A 365 -1.83 7.43 -2.57
N ARG A 366 -1.30 6.41 -1.90
CA ARG A 366 -2.02 5.75 -0.81
C ARG A 366 -2.30 6.76 0.30
N SER A 367 -3.55 6.80 0.74
CA SER A 367 -3.97 7.72 1.80
C SER A 367 -3.16 7.53 3.09
N PRO A 368 -2.62 8.62 3.67
CA PRO A 368 -2.00 8.62 4.98
C PRO A 368 -2.89 8.09 6.12
N ARG A 369 -4.22 8.03 5.95
CA ARG A 369 -5.16 7.41 6.90
C ARG A 369 -4.92 5.91 7.10
N TYR A 370 -4.37 5.25 6.10
CA TYR A 370 -4.07 3.82 6.12
C TYR A 370 -2.61 3.53 6.47
N LEU A 371 -1.87 4.56 6.88
CA LEU A 371 -0.51 4.46 7.40
C LEU A 371 -0.56 4.76 8.90
N PRO A 372 0.34 4.20 9.71
CA PRO A 372 0.37 4.54 11.12
C PRO A 372 0.71 6.00 11.39
N GLY A 373 0.30 6.44 12.56
CA GLY A 373 0.68 7.73 13.09
C GLY A 373 0.51 7.81 14.59
N VAL A 374 0.98 8.93 15.14
CA VAL A 374 0.95 9.21 16.57
C VAL A 374 -0.08 10.29 16.83
N ALA A 375 -0.95 10.06 17.80
CA ALA A 375 -1.94 11.04 18.21
C ALA A 375 -1.27 12.29 18.78
N SER A 376 -1.68 13.45 18.30
CA SER A 376 -1.14 14.77 18.65
C SER A 376 -2.29 15.77 18.82
N GLY A 377 -1.97 17.02 19.17
CA GLY A 377 -2.98 18.06 19.38
C GLY A 377 -3.56 18.07 20.78
N ASN A 378 -4.17 19.21 21.12
CA ASN A 378 -4.67 19.47 22.47
C ASN A 378 -6.17 19.19 22.62
N GLY A 379 -6.92 19.16 21.53
CA GLY A 379 -8.37 19.22 21.57
C GLY A 379 -8.86 20.58 22.10
N ALA A 380 -10.15 20.66 22.38
CA ALA A 380 -10.77 21.86 22.91
C ALA A 380 -11.35 21.64 24.32
N VAL A 381 -11.38 22.68 25.14
CA VAL A 381 -12.21 22.69 26.34
C VAL A 381 -13.67 22.74 25.89
N THR A 382 -14.45 21.73 26.25
CA THR A 382 -15.83 21.56 25.79
C THR A 382 -16.81 21.45 26.95
N PRO A 383 -18.08 21.86 26.75
CA PRO A 383 -19.17 21.46 27.65
C PRO A 383 -19.36 19.93 27.67
N ASP A 384 -20.06 19.44 28.69
CA ASP A 384 -20.31 18.01 28.87
C ASP A 384 -21.13 17.39 27.72
N ARG A 385 -22.04 18.19 27.12
CA ARG A 385 -22.88 17.81 25.97
C ARG A 385 -22.21 18.08 24.61
N VAL A 386 -20.90 17.85 24.50
CA VAL A 386 -20.10 18.18 23.30
C VAL A 386 -20.67 17.65 21.99
N LEU A 387 -21.20 16.42 21.97
CA LEU A 387 -21.66 15.76 20.74
C LEU A 387 -22.89 16.42 20.11
N ASP A 388 -23.66 17.22 20.87
CA ASP A 388 -24.81 17.96 20.35
C ASP A 388 -24.37 18.97 19.26
N ALA A 389 -23.15 19.50 19.37
CA ALA A 389 -22.57 20.44 18.41
C ALA A 389 -22.18 19.79 17.06
N ALA A 390 -22.24 18.45 16.92
CA ALA A 390 -21.99 17.76 15.65
C ALA A 390 -23.04 18.06 14.57
N THR A 391 -24.15 18.68 14.96
CA THR A 391 -25.23 19.14 14.08
C THR A 391 -24.97 20.54 13.49
N THR A 392 -23.91 21.23 13.95
CA THR A 392 -23.50 22.55 13.46
C THR A 392 -22.50 22.43 12.31
N ALA A 393 -22.42 23.44 11.45
CA ALA A 393 -21.50 23.45 10.31
C ALA A 393 -20.01 23.31 10.71
N ALA A 394 -19.63 23.80 11.89
CA ALA A 394 -18.27 23.67 12.41
C ALA A 394 -17.96 22.27 12.95
N GLY A 395 -18.99 21.47 13.25
CA GLY A 395 -18.86 20.21 13.97
C GLY A 395 -18.48 20.39 15.44
N ALA A 396 -18.51 19.29 16.19
CA ALA A 396 -18.08 19.26 17.59
C ALA A 396 -16.57 18.95 17.67
N PRO A 397 -15.75 19.74 18.40
CA PRO A 397 -14.34 19.45 18.53
C PRO A 397 -14.08 18.22 19.42
N ILE A 398 -12.88 17.64 19.30
CA ILE A 398 -12.43 16.61 20.24
C ILE A 398 -12.23 17.23 21.63
N PRO A 399 -12.84 16.69 22.72
CA PRO A 399 -12.62 17.21 24.06
C PRO A 399 -11.17 17.07 24.52
N ALA A 400 -10.62 18.10 25.17
CA ALA A 400 -9.24 18.14 25.64
C ALA A 400 -8.90 16.98 26.59
N ARG A 401 -9.84 16.59 27.46
CA ARG A 401 -9.69 15.43 28.36
C ARG A 401 -9.56 14.08 27.63
N ILE A 402 -10.10 13.98 26.42
CA ILE A 402 -9.97 12.79 25.58
C ILE A 402 -8.65 12.84 24.82
N ALA A 403 -8.32 14.02 24.26
CA ALA A 403 -7.05 14.25 23.61
C ALA A 403 -5.87 13.96 24.55
N GLU A 404 -5.92 14.42 25.80
CA GLU A 404 -4.90 14.19 26.83
C GLU A 404 -4.60 12.70 27.07
N LYS A 405 -5.64 11.87 27.18
CA LYS A 405 -5.49 10.41 27.36
C LYS A 405 -4.90 9.70 26.15
N LEU A 406 -5.10 10.26 24.96
CA LEU A 406 -4.72 9.64 23.71
C LEU A 406 -3.42 10.18 23.11
N ARG A 407 -3.01 11.40 23.49
CA ARG A 407 -1.82 12.07 22.97
C ARG A 407 -0.56 11.23 23.19
N GLY A 408 0.30 11.19 22.18
CA GLY A 408 1.53 10.38 22.18
C GLY A 408 1.31 8.89 21.89
N ARG A 409 0.06 8.39 21.83
CA ARG A 409 -0.19 6.99 21.47
C ARG A 409 -0.09 6.79 19.97
N ARG A 410 0.57 5.71 19.54
CA ARG A 410 0.59 5.28 18.14
C ARG A 410 -0.66 4.47 17.79
N PHE A 411 -1.12 4.65 16.57
CA PHE A 411 -2.19 3.87 15.95
C PHE A 411 -1.71 3.32 14.61
N SER A 412 -2.01 2.06 14.31
CA SER A 412 -1.63 1.42 13.04
C SER A 412 -2.36 2.01 11.82
N ARG A 413 -3.51 2.64 12.04
CA ARG A 413 -4.28 3.39 11.03
C ARG A 413 -5.27 4.33 11.72
N PHE A 414 -5.80 5.30 10.98
CA PHE A 414 -6.74 6.30 11.49
C PHE A 414 -8.01 5.66 12.09
N ASP A 415 -8.48 4.54 11.53
CA ASP A 415 -9.62 3.82 12.11
C ASP A 415 -9.39 3.37 13.55
N LYS A 416 -8.14 3.01 13.90
CA LYS A 416 -7.80 2.64 15.28
C LYS A 416 -7.80 3.84 16.23
N LEU A 417 -7.42 5.02 15.74
CA LEU A 417 -7.60 6.26 16.49
C LEU A 417 -9.09 6.53 16.72
N LYS A 418 -9.93 6.42 15.68
CA LYS A 418 -11.39 6.61 15.81
C LYS A 418 -12.00 5.65 16.85
N GLU A 419 -11.65 4.37 16.78
CA GLU A 419 -12.08 3.37 17.77
C GLU A 419 -11.69 3.79 19.20
N ALA A 420 -10.46 4.26 19.39
CA ALA A 420 -9.98 4.71 20.70
C ALA A 420 -10.68 5.97 21.20
N ILE A 421 -10.90 6.98 20.34
CA ILE A 421 -11.67 8.18 20.69
C ILE A 421 -13.04 7.81 21.24
N TRP A 422 -13.77 6.92 20.55
CA TRP A 422 -15.10 6.52 21.01
C TRP A 422 -15.06 5.75 22.33
N ARG A 423 -14.10 4.85 22.52
CA ARG A 423 -13.91 4.13 23.79
C ARG A 423 -13.62 5.09 24.95
N GLU A 424 -12.75 6.07 24.75
CA GLU A 424 -12.41 7.05 25.80
C GLU A 424 -13.59 7.96 26.15
N ILE A 425 -14.41 8.35 25.17
CA ILE A 425 -15.65 9.12 25.45
C ILE A 425 -16.65 8.28 26.24
N ALA A 426 -16.81 7.00 25.92
CA ALA A 426 -17.72 6.11 26.65
C ALA A 426 -17.23 5.79 28.08
N ALA A 427 -15.91 5.75 28.28
CA ALA A 427 -15.30 5.55 29.58
C ALA A 427 -15.27 6.82 30.44
N ASP A 428 -15.38 8.01 29.86
CA ASP A 428 -15.40 9.27 30.60
C ASP A 428 -16.69 9.41 31.41
N GLU A 429 -16.55 9.51 32.73
CA GLU A 429 -17.67 9.58 33.66
C GLU A 429 -18.58 10.78 33.42
N VAL A 430 -18.08 11.90 32.90
CA VAL A 430 -18.92 13.09 32.67
C VAL A 430 -19.64 12.98 31.33
N LEU A 431 -18.90 12.72 30.25
CA LEU A 431 -19.45 12.70 28.89
C LEU A 431 -20.49 11.59 28.71
N ARG A 432 -20.28 10.41 29.32
CA ARG A 432 -21.18 9.26 29.16
C ARG A 432 -22.60 9.50 29.65
N HIS A 433 -22.82 10.39 30.62
CA HIS A 433 -24.16 10.70 31.16
C HIS A 433 -25.09 11.36 30.13
N HIS A 434 -24.52 11.92 29.06
CA HIS A 434 -25.27 12.60 28.01
C HIS A 434 -25.47 11.76 26.76
N ILE A 435 -25.05 10.49 26.77
CA ILE A 435 -25.10 9.58 25.62
C ILE A 435 -26.11 8.46 25.90
N LEU A 436 -26.83 8.05 24.86
CA LEU A 436 -27.79 6.95 24.95
C LEU A 436 -27.09 5.64 25.34
N PRO A 437 -27.65 4.82 26.26
CA PRO A 437 -27.03 3.57 26.70
C PRO A 437 -26.63 2.61 25.56
N GLN A 438 -27.47 2.51 24.52
CA GLN A 438 -27.16 1.70 23.33
C GLN A 438 -25.94 2.22 22.56
N SER A 439 -25.76 3.55 22.50
CA SER A 439 -24.59 4.15 21.86
C SER A 439 -23.34 3.98 22.73
N ILE A 440 -23.46 3.98 24.06
CA ILE A 440 -22.35 3.66 24.95
C ILE A 440 -21.82 2.24 24.69
N ASP A 441 -22.69 1.24 24.56
CA ASP A 441 -22.28 -0.14 24.25
C ASP A 441 -21.50 -0.21 22.91
N ASP A 442 -22.04 0.43 21.85
CA ASP A 442 -21.35 0.54 20.56
C ASP A 442 -19.97 1.21 20.71
N MET A 443 -19.89 2.30 21.46
CA MET A 443 -18.66 3.08 21.67
C MET A 443 -17.62 2.33 22.48
N MET A 444 -18.01 1.53 23.48
CA MET A 444 -17.10 0.63 24.21
C MET A 444 -16.47 -0.42 23.28
N HIS A 445 -17.18 -0.84 22.23
CA HIS A 445 -16.64 -1.69 21.17
C HIS A 445 -15.86 -0.90 20.10
N GLY A 446 -15.70 0.42 20.24
CA GLY A 446 -14.98 1.29 19.31
C GLY A 446 -15.82 1.77 18.11
N LYS A 447 -17.13 1.59 18.14
CA LYS A 447 -18.03 2.04 17.07
C LYS A 447 -18.55 3.43 17.36
N ALA A 448 -18.80 4.21 16.30
CA ALA A 448 -19.41 5.52 16.44
C ALA A 448 -20.85 5.44 17.01
N PRO A 449 -21.26 6.41 17.84
CA PRO A 449 -22.64 6.52 18.32
C PRO A 449 -23.59 6.94 17.19
N TYR A 450 -24.89 6.74 17.40
CA TYR A 450 -25.91 7.21 16.46
C TYR A 450 -26.01 8.74 16.47
N ALA A 451 -26.12 9.31 15.27
CA ALA A 451 -26.55 10.69 15.09
C ALA A 451 -28.06 10.84 15.39
N PRO A 452 -28.57 12.05 15.66
CA PRO A 452 -30.02 12.29 15.67
C PRO A 452 -30.66 11.82 14.36
N LYS A 453 -31.83 11.15 14.43
CA LYS A 453 -32.50 10.56 13.25
C LYS A 453 -32.76 11.57 12.13
N THR A 454 -33.01 12.83 12.48
CA THR A 454 -33.21 13.93 11.53
C THR A 454 -31.97 14.30 10.72
N HIS A 455 -30.79 13.80 11.10
CA HIS A 455 -29.51 14.01 10.42
C HIS A 455 -28.97 12.74 9.74
N TRP A 456 -29.77 11.68 9.67
CA TRP A 456 -29.42 10.48 8.90
C TRP A 456 -29.53 10.75 7.41
N VAL A 457 -28.64 10.16 6.62
CA VAL A 457 -28.68 10.22 5.15
C VAL A 457 -28.54 8.81 4.58
N GLY A 458 -29.65 8.25 4.12
CA GLY A 458 -29.72 6.85 3.69
C GLY A 458 -29.36 5.91 4.85
N LYS A 459 -28.32 5.09 4.65
CA LYS A 459 -27.78 4.19 5.69
C LYS A 459 -26.79 4.86 6.65
N ARG A 460 -26.34 6.09 6.35
CA ARG A 460 -25.43 6.84 7.23
C ARG A 460 -26.22 7.38 8.41
N ALA A 461 -26.11 6.68 9.53
CA ALA A 461 -26.88 6.93 10.76
C ALA A 461 -26.00 7.26 11.98
N LYS A 462 -24.67 7.15 11.85
CA LYS A 462 -23.70 7.32 12.93
C LYS A 462 -22.94 8.63 12.79
N LEU A 463 -22.43 9.17 13.91
CA LEU A 463 -21.51 10.30 13.86
C LEU A 463 -20.23 9.93 13.11
N GLU A 464 -19.66 10.91 12.43
CA GLU A 464 -18.47 10.78 11.59
C GLU A 464 -17.37 11.69 12.12
N ILE A 465 -16.11 11.26 12.01
CA ILE A 465 -14.95 12.07 12.40
C ILE A 465 -14.35 12.63 11.11
N HIS A 466 -14.40 13.95 10.97
CA HIS A 466 -13.94 14.71 9.81
C HIS A 466 -12.64 15.47 10.13
N HIS A 467 -11.81 15.70 9.11
CA HIS A 467 -10.60 16.52 9.24
C HIS A 467 -10.90 17.94 8.75
N LYS A 468 -10.76 18.95 9.60
CA LYS A 468 -11.02 20.37 9.27
C LYS A 468 -10.19 20.84 8.08
N ILE A 469 -8.91 20.51 8.09
CA ILE A 469 -8.00 20.62 6.95
C ILE A 469 -7.92 19.22 6.35
N GLU A 470 -8.36 19.08 5.11
CA GLU A 470 -8.31 17.81 4.41
C GLU A 470 -6.89 17.27 4.32
N ILE A 471 -6.76 15.95 4.36
CA ILE A 471 -5.46 15.28 4.27
C ILE A 471 -4.83 15.53 2.90
N SER A 472 -5.62 15.52 1.83
CA SER A 472 -5.18 15.88 0.48
C SER A 472 -4.51 17.27 0.42
N LYS A 473 -4.91 18.20 1.30
CA LYS A 473 -4.42 19.59 1.40
C LYS A 473 -3.38 19.78 2.52
N GLY A 474 -2.76 18.69 2.99
CA GLY A 474 -1.70 18.72 4.01
C GLY A 474 -2.19 18.65 5.46
N GLY A 475 -3.48 18.43 5.69
CA GLY A 475 -4.03 18.27 7.03
C GLY A 475 -3.44 17.09 7.79
N ALA A 476 -3.08 17.32 9.06
CA ALA A 476 -2.53 16.29 9.93
C ALA A 476 -3.59 15.21 10.24
N VAL A 477 -3.20 13.94 10.09
CA VAL A 477 -4.13 12.78 10.16
C VAL A 477 -4.55 12.43 11.59
N TYR A 478 -3.62 12.56 12.54
CA TYR A 478 -3.77 12.11 13.92
C TYR A 478 -3.77 13.28 14.92
N ASP A 479 -3.97 14.49 14.44
CA ASP A 479 -4.01 15.71 15.25
C ASP A 479 -5.44 16.01 15.69
N PHE A 480 -5.72 15.92 17.00
CA PHE A 480 -7.03 16.22 17.57
C PHE A 480 -7.53 17.63 17.27
N ASP A 481 -6.64 18.59 17.05
CA ASP A 481 -7.00 19.98 16.71
C ASP A 481 -7.51 20.09 15.27
N ASN A 482 -7.12 19.14 14.41
CA ASN A 482 -7.61 19.00 13.06
C ASN A 482 -8.87 18.12 12.94
N LEU A 483 -9.39 17.54 14.03
CA LEU A 483 -10.54 16.62 13.99
C LEU A 483 -11.82 17.24 14.57
N VAL A 484 -12.96 16.90 13.98
CA VAL A 484 -14.31 17.24 14.48
C VAL A 484 -15.29 16.10 14.28
N PHE A 485 -16.27 15.99 15.17
CA PHE A 485 -17.44 15.14 14.98
C PHE A 485 -18.49 15.87 14.16
N MET A 486 -19.03 15.21 13.14
CA MET A 486 -20.12 15.71 12.34
C MET A 486 -21.22 14.66 12.22
N THR A 487 -22.46 15.12 12.07
CA THR A 487 -23.54 14.25 11.59
C THR A 487 -23.37 13.98 10.09
N PRO A 488 -23.89 12.85 9.55
CA PRO A 488 -23.80 12.54 8.13
C PRO A 488 -24.32 13.64 7.22
N ARG A 489 -25.44 14.25 7.58
CA ARG A 489 -26.02 15.37 6.84
C ARG A 489 -25.08 16.58 6.77
N VAL A 490 -24.58 17.05 7.92
CA VAL A 490 -23.66 18.19 7.99
C VAL A 490 -22.38 17.90 7.23
N HIS A 491 -21.87 16.68 7.36
CA HIS A 491 -20.65 16.30 6.67
C HIS A 491 -20.80 16.34 5.15
N ILE A 492 -21.93 15.88 4.61
CA ILE A 492 -22.26 16.00 3.18
C ILE A 492 -22.41 17.46 2.75
N GLU A 493 -23.08 18.28 3.55
CA GLU A 493 -23.23 19.72 3.28
C GLU A 493 -21.86 20.40 3.22
N HIS A 494 -20.96 20.11 4.16
CA HIS A 494 -19.60 20.64 4.20
C HIS A 494 -18.81 20.37 2.90
N HIS A 495 -18.88 19.15 2.37
CA HIS A 495 -18.20 18.81 1.11
C HIS A 495 -18.87 19.39 -0.13
N LYS A 496 -20.16 19.71 -0.08
CA LYS A 496 -20.81 20.39 -1.21
C LYS A 496 -20.42 21.85 -1.31
N GLU A 497 -20.16 22.50 -0.18
CA GLU A 497 -19.82 23.93 -0.12
C GLU A 497 -18.32 24.19 -0.38
N ASN A 498 -17.46 23.20 -0.11
CA ASN A 498 -15.99 23.33 -0.20
C ASN A 498 -15.35 22.57 -1.37
N ASN A 499 -16.14 21.94 -2.23
CA ASN A 499 -15.75 21.50 -3.57
C ASN A 499 -16.06 22.60 -4.57
#